data_AF-A0A7C4RHV7-F1
#
_entry.id   AF-A0A7C4RHV7-F1
#
_cell.length_a   1.000
_cell.length_b   1.000
_cell.length_c   1.000
_cell.angle_alpha   90.00
_cell.angle_beta   90.00
_cell.angle_gamma   90.00
#
_symmetry.space_group_name_H-M   'P 1'
#
loop_
_entity.id
_entity.type
_entity.pdbx_description
1 polymer ?
#
loop_
_entity_poly.entity_id
_entity_poly.type
_entity_poly.pdbx_seq_one_letter_code
_entity_poly.pdbx_strand_id
1 'polypeptide(L)'
;MKRKLNTLFSNPIGVYNKYVRMLRGEILPIYGEDYDIHWSFTSFKDKIILDLGADYGSTAYYFLRKGATRVIAVEGDQQLVKKLSRNFRKDYRVTCIHGFIDKAEQISSLILCYHPDLVKVDIEGYEKVILNVPKEVLKQANEWLIEVHSDELYHALSSFFSKQGFQIRSFEYGSDLKIMHCTLNRKKACEKTNLNNRGL
;
A
#
# COMPACT_ATOMS: atom_id res chain seq x y z
N MET A 1 15.21 25.49 6.88
CA MET A 1 15.45 25.91 8.28
C MET A 1 14.24 26.55 8.95
N LYS A 2 13.53 27.51 8.32
CA LYS A 2 12.39 28.23 8.94
C LYS A 2 11.17 27.37 9.35
N ARG A 3 10.81 26.32 8.59
CA ARG A 3 9.65 25.45 8.90
C ARG A 3 9.82 24.60 10.18
N LYS A 4 11.00 24.03 10.41
CA LYS A 4 11.28 23.18 11.60
C LYS A 4 11.26 23.97 12.92
N LEU A 5 11.68 25.24 12.89
CA LEU A 5 11.63 26.14 14.04
C LEU A 5 10.18 26.49 14.41
N ASN A 6 9.34 26.85 13.43
CA ASN A 6 7.94 27.17 13.70
C ASN A 6 7.15 26.00 14.30
N THR A 7 7.38 24.75 13.86
CA THR A 7 6.72 23.57 14.44
C THR A 7 7.14 23.30 15.89
N LEU A 8 8.38 23.65 16.27
CA LEU A 8 8.90 23.49 17.63
C LEU A 8 8.19 24.41 18.62
N PHE A 9 7.84 25.63 18.18
CA PHE A 9 7.14 26.61 19.00
C PHE A 9 5.63 26.40 19.04
N SER A 10 5.01 25.89 17.97
CA SER A 10 3.55 25.67 17.91
C SER A 10 3.10 24.32 18.48
N ASN A 11 3.97 23.30 18.54
CA ASN A 11 3.64 21.98 19.10
C ASN A 11 4.86 21.31 19.79
N PRO A 12 5.33 21.85 20.94
CA PRO A 12 6.54 21.36 21.61
C PRO A 12 6.41 19.90 22.08
N ILE A 13 5.24 19.50 22.57
CA ILE A 13 4.98 18.12 23.02
C ILE A 13 5.00 17.14 21.83
N GLY A 14 4.36 17.49 20.72
CA GLY A 14 4.37 16.67 19.51
C GLY A 14 5.78 16.49 18.94
N VAL A 15 6.59 17.54 18.98
CA VAL A 15 8.00 17.48 18.58
C VAL A 15 8.81 16.60 19.52
N TYR A 16 8.65 16.74 20.84
CA TYR A 16 9.31 15.86 21.82
C TYR A 16 8.94 14.38 21.58
N ASN A 17 7.66 14.08 21.44
CA ASN A 17 7.18 12.73 21.18
C ASN A 17 7.74 12.16 19.87
N LYS A 18 7.81 12.97 18.81
CA LYS A 18 8.46 12.59 17.55
C LYS A 18 9.91 12.17 17.76
N TYR A 19 10.69 12.96 18.50
CA TYR A 19 12.10 12.63 18.79
C TYR A 19 12.24 11.39 19.67
N VAL A 20 11.40 11.22 20.69
CA VAL A 20 11.41 10.00 21.53
C VAL A 20 11.12 8.75 20.69
N ARG A 21 10.15 8.81 19.78
CA ARG A 21 9.81 7.70 18.87
C ARG A 21 10.97 7.40 17.92
N MET A 22 11.62 8.41 17.38
CA MET A 22 12.83 8.23 16.56
C MET A 22 13.99 7.61 17.36
N LEU A 23 14.19 8.01 18.62
CA LEU A 23 15.20 7.42 19.51
C LEU A 23 14.89 5.94 19.82
N ARG A 24 13.61 5.55 19.84
CA ARG A 24 13.18 4.15 19.95
C ARG A 24 13.31 3.36 18.64
N GLY A 25 13.84 3.97 17.59
CA GLY A 25 14.03 3.34 16.29
C GLY A 25 12.77 3.24 15.44
N GLU A 26 11.70 3.99 15.76
CA GLU A 26 10.51 4.01 14.92
C GLU A 26 10.78 4.71 13.59
N ILE A 27 10.21 4.16 12.52
CA ILE A 27 10.27 4.73 11.18
C ILE A 27 8.98 5.51 10.96
N LEU A 28 9.06 6.83 11.13
CA LEU A 28 7.91 7.73 11.09
C LEU A 28 7.57 8.18 9.66
N PRO A 29 6.35 8.64 9.37
CA PRO A 29 5.97 9.21 8.07
C PRO A 29 6.78 10.47 7.69
N ILE A 30 6.96 10.72 6.39
CA ILE A 30 7.80 11.81 5.86
C ILE A 30 7.14 13.16 6.10
N TYR A 31 5.87 13.26 5.71
CA TYR A 31 5.08 14.48 5.69
C TYR A 31 4.24 14.64 6.97
N GLY A 32 4.35 13.69 7.90
CA GLY A 32 3.64 13.71 9.18
C GLY A 32 2.21 13.18 9.08
N GLU A 33 1.96 12.32 8.09
CA GLU A 33 0.71 11.63 7.83
C GLU A 33 0.26 10.82 9.04
N ASP A 34 -1.06 10.70 9.21
CA ASP A 34 -1.64 9.77 10.17
C ASP A 34 -2.02 8.48 9.45
N TYR A 35 -1.17 7.46 9.55
CA TYR A 35 -1.43 6.18 8.88
C TYR A 35 -2.61 5.39 9.41
N ASP A 36 -3.09 5.69 10.63
CA ASP A 36 -4.34 5.09 11.08
C ASP A 36 -5.51 5.68 10.30
N ILE A 37 -5.56 7.00 10.10
CA ILE A 37 -6.58 7.63 9.26
C ILE A 37 -6.39 7.24 7.78
N HIS A 38 -5.15 7.15 7.33
CA HIS A 38 -4.81 6.94 5.92
C HIS A 38 -5.05 5.49 5.47
N TRP A 39 -4.67 4.48 6.26
CA TRP A 39 -4.59 3.10 5.79
C TRP A 39 -5.39 2.08 6.60
N SER A 40 -5.93 2.42 7.78
CA SER A 40 -6.55 1.41 8.69
C SER A 40 -7.94 0.89 8.29
N PHE A 41 -8.32 1.00 7.02
CA PHE A 41 -9.60 0.53 6.48
C PHE A 41 -9.72 -1.01 6.38
N THR A 42 -8.67 -1.72 6.81
CA THR A 42 -8.56 -3.17 6.83
C THR A 42 -7.60 -3.66 7.91
N SER A 43 -7.66 -4.96 8.19
CA SER A 43 -6.66 -5.64 9.01
C SER A 43 -5.41 -5.94 8.17
N PHE A 44 -4.23 -5.69 8.72
CA PHE A 44 -2.95 -6.14 8.15
C PHE A 44 -2.44 -7.44 8.76
N LYS A 45 -3.13 -7.93 9.80
CA LYS A 45 -2.70 -9.08 10.56
C LYS A 45 -2.58 -10.33 9.68
N ASP A 46 -1.46 -11.03 9.82
CA ASP A 46 -1.13 -12.30 9.15
C ASP A 46 -1.02 -12.21 7.62
N LYS A 47 -0.98 -10.99 7.05
CA LYS A 47 -0.90 -10.77 5.59
C LYS A 47 0.53 -10.61 5.08
N ILE A 48 0.75 -11.05 3.84
CA ILE A 48 1.88 -10.64 3.00
C ILE A 48 1.44 -9.41 2.21
N ILE A 49 2.19 -8.31 2.34
CA ILE A 49 1.85 -7.03 1.71
C ILE A 49 2.87 -6.68 0.64
N LEU A 50 2.39 -6.29 -0.54
CA LEU A 50 3.19 -5.61 -1.56
C LEU A 50 2.95 -4.10 -1.44
N ASP A 51 3.97 -3.33 -1.10
CA ASP A 51 3.94 -1.89 -0.87
C ASP A 51 4.66 -1.19 -2.02
N LEU A 52 3.88 -0.64 -2.96
CA LEU A 52 4.39 0.10 -4.12
C LEU A 52 4.47 1.60 -3.76
N GLY A 53 5.65 2.18 -3.94
CA GLY A 53 5.99 3.51 -3.44
C GLY A 53 6.18 3.49 -1.93
N ALA A 54 7.17 2.72 -1.49
CA ALA A 54 7.43 2.48 -0.08
C ALA A 54 8.28 3.57 0.59
N ASP A 55 8.79 4.55 -0.17
CA ASP A 55 9.72 5.57 0.30
C ASP A 55 10.91 4.97 1.07
N TYR A 56 11.16 5.45 2.29
CA TYR A 56 12.13 4.87 3.22
C TYR A 56 11.52 3.80 4.15
N GLY A 57 10.28 3.40 3.89
CA GLY A 57 9.56 2.28 4.50
C GLY A 57 8.84 2.59 5.80
N SER A 58 8.33 3.81 5.97
CA SER A 58 7.43 4.14 7.08
C SER A 58 6.10 3.37 7.00
N THR A 59 5.54 3.20 5.80
CA THR A 59 4.36 2.34 5.55
C THR A 59 4.67 0.88 5.86
N ALA A 60 5.79 0.35 5.36
CA ALA A 60 6.24 -1.01 5.67
C ALA A 60 6.37 -1.25 7.20
N TYR A 61 6.98 -0.30 7.93
CA TYR A 61 7.07 -0.35 9.39
C TYR A 61 5.68 -0.37 10.05
N TYR A 62 4.79 0.51 9.60
CA TYR A 62 3.41 0.58 10.08
C TYR A 62 2.66 -0.74 9.88
N PHE A 63 2.74 -1.34 8.70
CA PHE A 63 2.08 -2.62 8.42
C PHE A 63 2.61 -3.75 9.31
N LEU A 64 3.92 -3.84 9.51
CA LEU A 64 4.52 -4.81 10.44
C LEU A 64 4.03 -4.59 11.88
N ARG A 65 3.90 -3.34 12.32
CA ARG A 65 3.35 -2.99 13.65
C ARG A 65 1.88 -3.35 13.79
N LYS A 66 1.13 -3.42 12.68
CA LYS A 66 -0.27 -3.87 12.62
C LYS A 66 -0.42 -5.38 12.41
N GLY A 67 0.69 -6.13 12.45
CA GLY A 67 0.69 -7.59 12.44
C GLY A 67 0.88 -8.23 11.07
N ALA A 68 1.30 -7.47 10.05
CA ALA A 68 1.71 -8.08 8.78
C ALA A 68 2.86 -9.08 8.99
N THR A 69 2.79 -10.20 8.28
CA THR A 69 3.80 -11.26 8.35
C THR A 69 5.05 -10.86 7.58
N ARG A 70 4.86 -10.22 6.42
CA ARG A 70 5.92 -9.82 5.50
C ARG A 70 5.50 -8.61 4.68
N VAL A 71 6.45 -7.74 4.35
CA VAL A 71 6.25 -6.63 3.42
C VAL A 71 7.28 -6.71 2.30
N ILE A 72 6.82 -6.56 1.06
CA ILE A 72 7.66 -6.38 -0.12
C ILE A 72 7.56 -4.90 -0.47
N ALA A 73 8.59 -4.14 -0.11
CA ALA A 73 8.64 -2.69 -0.22
C ALA A 73 9.41 -2.29 -1.50
N VAL A 74 8.71 -1.64 -2.43
CA VAL A 74 9.27 -1.22 -3.72
C VAL A 74 9.39 0.30 -3.75
N GLU A 75 10.59 0.79 -4.04
CA GLU A 75 10.88 2.23 -4.11
C GLU A 75 11.78 2.55 -5.31
N GLY A 76 11.48 3.62 -6.05
CA GLY A 76 12.22 4.03 -7.25
C GLY A 76 13.36 5.01 -6.98
N ASP A 77 13.21 5.91 -6.02
CA ASP A 77 14.23 6.89 -5.67
C ASP A 77 15.44 6.23 -4.99
N GLN A 78 16.61 6.48 -5.57
CA GLN A 78 17.86 5.85 -5.15
C GLN A 78 18.28 6.23 -3.71
N GLN A 79 17.88 7.41 -3.22
CA GLN A 79 18.21 7.82 -1.85
C GLN A 79 17.22 7.23 -0.85
N LEU A 80 15.93 7.15 -1.20
CA LEU A 80 14.89 6.56 -0.39
C LEU A 80 15.09 5.05 -0.26
N VAL A 81 15.35 4.33 -1.34
CA VAL A 81 15.60 2.87 -1.28
C VAL A 81 16.86 2.52 -0.45
N LYS A 82 17.89 3.38 -0.45
CA LYS A 82 19.06 3.24 0.43
C LYS A 82 18.70 3.44 1.90
N LYS A 83 17.77 4.35 2.21
CA LYS A 83 17.25 4.52 3.58
C LYS A 83 16.37 3.34 3.97
N LEU A 84 15.46 2.91 3.09
CA LEU A 84 14.62 1.71 3.24
C LEU A 84 15.48 0.48 3.59
N SER A 85 16.45 0.17 2.75
CA SER A 85 17.35 -0.98 2.95
C SER A 85 18.11 -0.90 4.27
N ARG A 86 18.56 0.29 4.67
CA ARG A 86 19.26 0.50 5.95
C ARG A 86 18.32 0.37 7.15
N ASN A 87 17.09 0.85 7.05
CA ASN A 87 16.08 0.78 8.08
C ASN A 87 15.71 -0.67 8.39
N PHE A 88 15.62 -1.53 7.36
CA PHE A 88 15.24 -2.93 7.51
C PHE A 88 16.38 -3.93 7.39
N ARG A 89 17.65 -3.49 7.41
CA ARG A 89 18.83 -4.37 7.23
C ARG A 89 18.92 -5.55 8.20
N LYS A 90 18.21 -5.51 9.33
CA LYS A 90 18.15 -6.58 10.35
C LYS A 90 16.75 -7.20 10.50
N ASP A 91 15.77 -6.76 9.71
CA ASP A 91 14.40 -7.26 9.77
C ASP A 91 14.05 -7.96 8.47
N TYR A 92 14.24 -9.29 8.47
CA TYR A 92 14.03 -10.15 7.30
C TYR A 92 12.58 -10.24 6.85
N ARG A 93 11.63 -9.66 7.60
CA ARG A 93 10.22 -9.56 7.20
C ARG A 93 10.01 -8.52 6.10
N VAL A 94 10.99 -7.65 5.82
CA VAL A 94 10.90 -6.68 4.72
C VAL A 94 11.87 -7.04 3.60
N THR A 95 11.33 -7.23 2.40
CA THR A 95 12.11 -7.33 1.17
C THR A 95 12.12 -5.97 0.49
N CYS A 96 13.31 -5.37 0.34
CA CYS A 96 13.48 -4.04 -0.25
C CYS A 96 13.85 -4.19 -1.73
N ILE A 97 13.09 -3.58 -2.63
CA ILE A 97 13.29 -3.64 -4.08
C ILE A 97 13.48 -2.23 -4.62
N HIS A 98 14.56 -2.03 -5.39
CA HIS A 98 14.78 -0.78 -6.12
C HIS A 98 14.11 -0.85 -7.50
N GLY A 99 13.14 0.03 -7.75
CA GLY A 99 12.50 0.15 -9.05
C GLY A 99 11.33 1.13 -9.06
N PHE A 100 11.21 1.90 -10.13
CA PHE A 100 9.99 2.66 -10.44
C PHE A 100 8.94 1.73 -11.03
N ILE A 101 7.68 1.91 -10.64
CA ILE A 101 6.53 1.20 -11.21
C ILE A 101 5.91 2.10 -12.28
N ASP A 102 6.25 1.85 -13.54
CA ASP A 102 5.73 2.58 -14.71
C ASP A 102 5.03 1.66 -15.71
N LYS A 103 5.05 0.34 -15.47
CA LYS A 103 4.51 -0.70 -16.36
C LYS A 103 3.76 -1.80 -15.59
N ALA A 104 2.70 -2.31 -16.21
CA ALA A 104 1.87 -3.37 -15.61
C ALA A 104 2.61 -4.70 -15.44
N GLU A 105 3.60 -4.98 -16.29
CA GLU A 105 4.44 -6.18 -16.23
C GLU A 105 5.26 -6.24 -14.94
N GLN A 106 5.65 -5.08 -14.40
CA GLN A 106 6.39 -5.00 -13.14
C GLN A 106 5.49 -5.40 -11.97
N ILE A 107 4.28 -4.82 -11.89
CA ILE A 107 3.27 -5.21 -10.90
C ILE A 107 2.95 -6.70 -11.02
N SER A 108 2.75 -7.18 -12.25
CA SER A 108 2.41 -8.57 -12.50
C SER A 108 3.50 -9.52 -12.02
N SER A 109 4.77 -9.20 -12.31
CA SER A 109 5.93 -9.99 -11.88
C SER A 109 6.05 -10.03 -10.35
N LEU A 110 5.81 -8.90 -9.67
CA LEU A 110 5.84 -8.82 -8.22
C LEU A 110 4.72 -9.65 -7.58
N ILE A 111 3.50 -9.58 -8.11
CA ILE A 111 2.38 -10.38 -7.62
C ILE A 111 2.65 -11.87 -7.81
N LEU A 112 3.13 -12.27 -8.99
CA LEU A 112 3.43 -13.67 -9.29
C LEU A 112 4.61 -14.22 -8.49
N CYS A 113 5.60 -13.39 -8.16
CA CYS A 113 6.78 -13.81 -7.40
C CYS A 113 6.49 -13.93 -5.90
N TYR A 114 5.69 -13.00 -5.35
CA TYR A 114 5.53 -12.87 -3.91
C TYR A 114 4.17 -13.29 -3.38
N HIS A 115 3.17 -13.49 -4.25
CA HIS A 115 1.80 -13.87 -3.90
C HIS A 115 1.22 -13.07 -2.73
N PRO A 116 1.20 -11.72 -2.81
CA PRO A 116 0.71 -10.89 -1.72
C PRO A 116 -0.80 -11.07 -1.48
N ASP A 117 -1.22 -11.00 -0.23
CA ASP A 117 -2.63 -10.96 0.15
C ASP A 117 -3.24 -9.58 -0.14
N LEU A 118 -2.43 -8.53 0.09
CA LEU A 118 -2.81 -7.13 -0.06
C LEU A 118 -1.73 -6.38 -0.85
N VAL A 119 -2.16 -5.55 -1.80
CA VAL A 119 -1.29 -4.60 -2.51
C VAL A 119 -1.65 -3.18 -2.08
N LYS A 120 -0.70 -2.44 -1.52
CA LYS A 120 -0.80 -1.00 -1.33
C LYS A 120 -0.12 -0.29 -2.51
N VAL A 121 -0.76 0.74 -3.04
CA VAL A 121 -0.25 1.55 -4.14
C VAL A 121 -0.38 3.02 -3.79
N ASP A 122 0.74 3.72 -3.82
CA ASP A 122 0.84 5.17 -3.75
C ASP A 122 2.12 5.52 -4.51
N ILE A 123 1.98 5.85 -5.79
CA ILE A 123 3.10 6.00 -6.73
C ILE A 123 2.96 7.30 -7.53
N GLU A 124 2.42 8.33 -6.89
CA GLU A 124 2.42 9.72 -7.36
C GLU A 124 1.81 9.90 -8.77
N GLY A 125 0.67 9.26 -9.03
CA GLY A 125 -0.09 9.40 -10.28
C GLY A 125 0.19 8.31 -11.33
N TYR A 126 1.14 7.41 -11.08
CA TYR A 126 1.38 6.25 -11.93
C TYR A 126 0.37 5.12 -11.70
N GLU A 127 -0.63 5.25 -10.83
CA GLU A 127 -1.60 4.18 -10.52
C GLU A 127 -2.38 3.73 -11.76
N LYS A 128 -2.45 4.57 -12.81
CA LYS A 128 -3.02 4.21 -14.12
C LYS A 128 -2.44 2.92 -14.72
N VAL A 129 -1.22 2.53 -14.36
CA VAL A 129 -0.62 1.28 -14.85
C VAL A 129 -1.40 0.05 -14.41
N ILE A 130 -2.14 0.12 -13.30
CA ILE A 130 -2.98 -0.96 -12.79
C ILE A 130 -4.06 -1.37 -13.82
N LEU A 131 -4.54 -0.42 -14.63
CA LEU A 131 -5.56 -0.65 -15.66
C LEU A 131 -5.12 -1.68 -16.72
N ASN A 132 -3.81 -1.91 -16.84
CA ASN A 132 -3.21 -2.84 -17.79
C ASN A 132 -2.73 -4.16 -17.14
N VAL A 133 -2.90 -4.34 -15.84
CA VAL A 133 -2.56 -5.60 -15.17
C VAL A 133 -3.53 -6.70 -15.62
N PRO A 134 -3.04 -7.86 -16.12
CA PRO A 134 -3.91 -8.94 -16.55
C PRO A 134 -4.86 -9.37 -15.43
N LYS A 135 -6.15 -9.53 -15.75
CA LYS A 135 -7.19 -9.83 -14.76
C LYS A 135 -6.89 -11.04 -13.87
N GLU A 136 -6.23 -12.06 -14.43
CA GLU A 136 -5.88 -13.28 -13.68
C GLU A 136 -4.77 -13.03 -12.67
N VAL A 137 -3.86 -12.10 -12.95
CA VAL A 137 -2.80 -11.68 -12.02
C VAL A 137 -3.38 -10.72 -10.98
N LEU A 138 -4.19 -9.74 -11.40
CA LEU A 138 -4.88 -8.79 -10.52
C LEU A 138 -5.64 -9.50 -9.38
N LYS A 139 -6.30 -10.63 -9.70
CA LYS A 139 -7.12 -11.42 -8.77
C LYS A 139 -6.31 -12.33 -7.83
N GLN A 140 -4.99 -12.45 -8.00
CA GLN A 140 -4.16 -13.21 -7.07
C GLN A 140 -4.09 -12.52 -5.71
N ALA A 141 -4.01 -11.19 -5.69
CA ALA A 141 -4.21 -10.39 -4.50
C ALA A 141 -5.71 -10.24 -4.20
N ASN A 142 -6.09 -10.50 -2.95
CA ASN A 142 -7.48 -10.41 -2.52
C ASN A 142 -7.92 -8.97 -2.26
N GLU A 143 -6.95 -8.08 -2.08
CA GLU A 143 -7.18 -6.76 -1.54
C GLU A 143 -6.19 -5.74 -2.09
N TRP A 144 -6.71 -4.55 -2.38
CA TRP A 144 -5.92 -3.42 -2.87
C TRP A 144 -6.29 -2.17 -2.07
N LEU A 145 -5.27 -1.46 -1.59
CA LEU A 145 -5.38 -0.11 -1.02
C LEU A 145 -4.64 0.84 -1.94
N ILE A 146 -5.33 1.81 -2.52
CA ILE A 146 -4.77 2.68 -3.56
C ILE A 146 -5.01 4.13 -3.16
N GLU A 147 -3.95 4.91 -3.00
CA GLU A 147 -4.05 6.37 -2.99
C GLU A 147 -4.21 6.85 -4.42
N VAL A 148 -5.31 7.56 -4.68
CA VAL A 148 -5.65 8.01 -6.02
C VAL A 148 -5.46 9.52 -6.13
N HIS A 149 -4.62 9.91 -7.09
CA HIS A 149 -4.14 11.28 -7.28
C HIS A 149 -5.04 12.16 -8.19
N SER A 150 -6.15 11.64 -8.72
CA SER A 150 -7.13 12.42 -9.46
C SER A 150 -8.51 11.76 -9.54
N ASP A 151 -9.56 12.56 -9.70
CA ASP A 151 -10.93 12.07 -9.90
C ASP A 151 -11.08 11.23 -11.18
N GLU A 152 -10.42 11.62 -12.27
CA GLU A 152 -10.40 10.85 -13.51
C GLU A 152 -9.83 9.44 -13.28
N LEU A 153 -8.69 9.37 -12.58
CA LEU A 153 -8.05 8.10 -12.27
C LEU A 153 -8.90 7.25 -11.31
N TYR A 154 -9.57 7.91 -10.35
CA TYR A 154 -10.51 7.25 -9.44
C TYR A 154 -11.64 6.58 -10.21
N HIS A 155 -12.26 7.27 -11.16
CA HIS A 155 -13.34 6.71 -11.97
C HIS A 155 -12.85 5.57 -12.86
N ALA A 156 -11.68 5.72 -13.47
CA ALA A 156 -11.08 4.68 -14.31
C ALA A 156 -10.79 3.39 -13.52
N LEU A 157 -10.09 3.53 -12.38
CA LEU A 157 -9.77 2.40 -11.50
C LEU A 157 -11.03 1.78 -10.89
N SER A 158 -11.99 2.61 -10.45
CA SER A 158 -13.26 2.11 -9.91
C SER A 158 -14.02 1.26 -10.92
N SER A 159 -14.13 1.74 -12.17
CA SER A 159 -14.75 0.99 -13.27
C SER A 159 -14.00 -0.30 -13.57
N PHE A 160 -12.66 -0.24 -13.60
CA PHE A 160 -11.80 -1.39 -13.86
C PHE A 160 -11.96 -2.48 -12.79
N PHE A 161 -11.77 -2.16 -11.51
CA PHE A 161 -11.89 -3.13 -10.41
C PHE A 161 -13.31 -3.72 -10.31
N SER A 162 -14.34 -2.89 -10.48
CA SER A 162 -15.74 -3.33 -10.44
C SER A 162 -16.05 -4.35 -11.56
N LYS A 163 -15.59 -4.10 -12.79
CA LYS A 163 -15.71 -5.05 -13.91
C LYS A 163 -15.02 -6.39 -13.64
N GLN A 164 -13.99 -6.41 -12.81
CA GLN A 164 -13.31 -7.64 -12.40
C GLN A 164 -13.94 -8.33 -11.18
N GLY A 165 -15.01 -7.77 -10.61
CA GLY A 165 -15.77 -8.36 -9.51
C GLY A 165 -15.28 -7.97 -8.11
N PHE A 166 -14.45 -6.93 -7.99
CA PHE A 166 -14.07 -6.37 -6.70
C PHE A 166 -15.19 -5.48 -6.15
N GLN A 167 -15.37 -5.50 -4.84
CA GLN A 167 -16.14 -4.50 -4.10
C GLN A 167 -15.23 -3.33 -3.78
N ILE A 168 -15.74 -2.11 -3.94
CA ILE A 168 -14.96 -0.88 -3.81
C ILE A 168 -15.57 -0.03 -2.70
N ARG A 169 -14.72 0.41 -1.78
CA ARG A 169 -15.02 1.45 -0.79
C ARG A 169 -14.01 2.56 -0.96
N SER A 170 -14.43 3.79 -0.73
CA SER A 170 -13.60 4.98 -0.91
C SER A 170 -13.64 5.81 0.36
N PHE A 171 -12.50 6.39 0.72
CA PHE A 171 -12.34 7.22 1.90
C PHE A 171 -11.62 8.50 1.48
N GLU A 172 -12.06 9.65 2.00
CA GLU A 172 -11.40 10.92 1.77
C GLU A 172 -10.25 11.09 2.77
N TYR A 173 -9.11 11.58 2.29
CA TYR A 173 -7.95 11.90 3.12
C TYR A 173 -7.43 13.28 2.71
N GLY A 174 -7.58 14.27 3.58
CA GLY A 174 -7.28 15.67 3.21
C GLY A 174 -8.28 16.24 2.20
N SER A 175 -7.91 17.34 1.52
CA SER A 175 -8.81 18.06 0.62
C SER A 175 -8.97 17.40 -0.75
N ASP A 176 -7.96 16.65 -1.23
CA ASP A 176 -7.87 16.25 -2.64
C ASP A 176 -7.46 14.79 -2.87
N LEU A 177 -7.21 14.00 -1.81
CA LEU A 177 -6.77 12.61 -1.94
C LEU A 177 -7.89 11.64 -1.58
N LYS A 178 -8.01 10.57 -2.38
CA LYS A 178 -8.98 9.51 -2.18
C LYS A 178 -8.26 8.18 -2.01
N ILE A 179 -8.60 7.47 -0.94
CA ILE A 179 -8.12 6.12 -0.69
C ILE A 179 -9.18 5.15 -1.16
N MET A 180 -8.82 4.34 -2.15
CA MET A 180 -9.68 3.33 -2.72
C MET A 180 -9.30 1.97 -2.14
N HIS A 181 -10.26 1.31 -1.51
CA HIS A 181 -10.13 -0.03 -0.97
C HIS A 181 -10.95 -1.01 -1.82
N CYS A 182 -10.25 -1.84 -2.61
CA CYS A 182 -10.85 -2.86 -3.46
C CYS A 182 -10.68 -4.26 -2.84
N THR A 183 -11.78 -5.01 -2.69
CA THR A 183 -11.77 -6.37 -2.10
C THR A 183 -12.41 -7.40 -3.02
N LEU A 184 -11.79 -8.56 -3.15
CA LEU A 184 -12.33 -9.69 -3.89
C LEU A 184 -12.93 -10.73 -2.93
N ASN A 185 -14.25 -10.86 -2.91
CA ASN A 185 -14.93 -11.85 -2.09
C ASN A 185 -14.87 -13.25 -2.72
N ARG A 186 -13.83 -14.03 -2.40
CA ARG A 186 -13.69 -15.42 -2.89
C ARG A 186 -14.79 -16.39 -2.44
N LYS A 187 -15.53 -16.07 -1.36
CA LYS A 187 -16.63 -16.93 -0.86
C LYS A 187 -17.75 -17.17 -1.88
N LYS A 188 -18.01 -16.24 -2.82
CA LYS A 188 -19.03 -16.42 -3.88
C LYS A 188 -18.52 -17.15 -5.13
N ALA A 189 -17.21 -17.31 -5.31
CA ALA A 189 -16.63 -17.94 -6.50
C ALA A 189 -16.69 -19.47 -6.43
N CYS A 190 -16.50 -20.04 -5.23
CA CYS A 190 -16.50 -21.49 -4.99
C CYS A 190 -17.92 -22.10 -5.04
N GLU A 191 -18.96 -21.35 -4.66
CA GLU A 191 -20.36 -21.83 -4.75
C GLU A 191 -20.82 -21.99 -6.20
N LYS A 192 -20.36 -21.14 -7.12
CA LYS A 192 -20.68 -21.26 -8.56
C LYS A 192 -19.99 -22.44 -9.24
N THR A 193 -18.80 -22.84 -8.77
CA THR A 193 -18.09 -24.02 -9.31
C THR A 193 -18.70 -25.33 -8.80
N ASN A 194 -19.23 -25.35 -7.57
CA ASN A 194 -19.86 -26.54 -6.99
C ASN A 194 -21.29 -26.82 -7.50
N LEU A 195 -22.00 -25.81 -8.01
CA LEU A 195 -23.32 -26.00 -8.66
C LEU A 195 -23.20 -26.59 -10.08
N ASN A 196 -22.14 -26.26 -10.82
CA ASN A 196 -21.93 -26.78 -12.18
C ASN A 196 -21.37 -28.22 -12.21
N ASN A 197 -20.77 -28.71 -11.12
CA ASN A 197 -20.22 -30.07 -11.02
C ASN A 197 -21.19 -31.09 -10.40
N ARG A 198 -22.43 -30.69 -10.06
CA ARG A 198 -23.48 -31.59 -9.55
C ARG A 198 -24.62 -31.84 -10.55
N GLY A 199 -24.40 -31.47 -11.81
CA GLY A 199 -25.38 -31.59 -12.90
C GLY A 199 -24.90 -32.37 -14.13
N LEU A 200 -24.01 -33.35 -13.94
CA LEU A 200 -23.62 -34.34 -14.95
C LEU A 200 -23.66 -35.73 -14.34
#